data_AF-A0A0F9DN01-F1
#
_entry.id   AF-A0A0F9DN01-F1
#
_cell.length_a   1.000
_cell.length_b   1.000
_cell.length_c   1.000
_cell.angle_alpha   90.00
_cell.angle_beta   90.00
_cell.angle_gamma   90.00
#
_symmetry.space_group_name_H-M   'P 1'
#
loop_
_entity.id
_entity.type
_entity.pdbx_description
1 polymer ?
#
loop_
_entity_poly.entity_id
_entity_poly.type
_entity_poly.pdbx_seq_one_letter_code
_entity_poly.pdbx_strand_id
1 'polypeptide(L)'
;MKKPAVTPDILAAGLLAIGEPTLSPDGSTFAFTMDAGGRQHVFTMPAEGAFPLQITTGIHGFAHPAWAPDGSRIAAVSRDGIWVMSPDGRDIKCISRHTGGDDWPQWWPDGRSVLFSSRRRGWTQ
;
A
#
# COMPACT_ATOMS: atom_id res chain seq x y z
N MET A 1 21.14 -17.09 -13.33
CA MET A 1 20.94 -17.54 -11.94
C MET A 1 19.48 -17.33 -11.59
N LYS A 2 18.74 -18.38 -11.23
CA LYS A 2 17.30 -18.32 -10.96
C LYS A 2 17.10 -17.90 -9.50
N LYS A 3 16.38 -16.78 -9.25
CA LYS A 3 15.88 -16.41 -7.92
C LYS A 3 14.91 -17.53 -7.48
N PRO A 4 15.00 -18.11 -6.27
CA PRO A 4 14.03 -19.11 -5.85
C PRO A 4 12.66 -18.43 -5.73
N ALA A 5 11.67 -18.98 -6.44
CA ALA A 5 10.28 -18.60 -6.29
C ALA A 5 9.76 -19.24 -5.00
N VAL A 6 9.89 -18.51 -3.89
CA VAL A 6 9.05 -18.76 -2.73
C VAL A 6 7.76 -18.01 -3.03
N THR A 7 6.79 -18.70 -3.61
CA THR A 7 5.38 -18.35 -3.39
C THR A 7 5.05 -18.94 -2.02
N PRO A 8 5.01 -18.16 -0.92
CA PRO A 8 4.51 -18.68 0.32
C PRO A 8 3.03 -18.96 0.11
N ASP A 9 2.60 -20.13 0.51
CA ASP A 9 1.21 -20.57 0.45
C ASP A 9 0.41 -19.80 1.51
N ILE A 10 0.15 -18.51 1.27
CA ILE A 10 -0.72 -17.64 2.09
C ILE A 10 -2.17 -18.16 2.06
N LEU A 11 -2.46 -19.13 1.18
CA LEU A 11 -3.80 -19.53 0.75
C LEU A 11 -4.59 -20.39 1.76
N ALA A 12 -3.98 -21.01 2.78
CA ALA A 12 -4.67 -22.13 3.43
C ALA A 12 -5.58 -21.80 4.65
N ALA A 13 -5.55 -20.60 5.27
CA ALA A 13 -6.32 -20.40 6.51
C ALA A 13 -6.95 -19.02 6.80
N GLY A 14 -6.63 -17.96 6.05
CA GLY A 14 -7.15 -16.60 6.34
C GLY A 14 -7.62 -15.80 5.13
N LEU A 15 -7.61 -16.40 3.95
CA LEU A 15 -7.61 -15.73 2.65
C LEU A 15 -8.97 -15.17 2.18
N LEU A 16 -10.01 -15.17 3.01
CA LEU A 16 -11.33 -14.68 2.60
C LEU A 16 -11.51 -13.15 2.80
N ALA A 17 -10.55 -12.45 3.40
CA ALA A 17 -10.72 -11.04 3.80
C ALA A 17 -9.57 -10.08 3.47
N ILE A 18 -8.47 -10.54 2.85
CA ILE A 18 -7.34 -9.67 2.46
C ILE A 18 -7.47 -9.26 0.98
N GLY A 19 -7.41 -7.95 0.71
CA GLY A 19 -7.36 -7.39 -0.64
C GLY A 19 -5.93 -6.99 -1.02
N GLU A 20 -5.61 -7.08 -2.32
CA GLU A 20 -4.44 -6.42 -2.95
C GLU A 20 -3.09 -6.65 -2.24
N PRO A 21 -2.66 -7.90 -1.99
CA PRO A 21 -1.37 -8.15 -1.36
C PRO A 21 -0.22 -7.77 -2.28
N THR A 22 0.78 -7.07 -1.73
CA THR A 22 2.08 -6.80 -2.35
C THR A 22 3.21 -7.21 -1.42
N LEU A 23 4.27 -7.77 -2.00
CA LEU A 23 5.47 -8.16 -1.26
C LEU A 23 6.50 -7.02 -1.28
N SER A 24 7.18 -6.80 -0.17
CA SER A 24 8.33 -5.90 -0.06
C SER A 24 9.48 -6.34 -0.99
N PRO A 25 10.37 -5.42 -1.41
CA PRO A 25 11.43 -5.72 -2.38
C PRO A 25 12.38 -6.86 -1.96
N ASP A 26 12.64 -6.99 -0.66
CA ASP A 26 13.48 -8.04 -0.07
C ASP A 26 12.74 -9.37 0.14
N GLY A 27 11.41 -9.38 -0.01
CA GLY A 27 10.58 -10.56 0.17
C GLY A 27 10.18 -10.86 1.61
N SER A 28 10.48 -9.99 2.57
CA SER A 28 10.32 -10.28 4.00
C SER A 28 8.94 -9.95 4.57
N THR A 29 8.23 -9.03 3.94
CA THR A 29 7.01 -8.40 4.48
C THR A 29 5.95 -8.23 3.40
N PHE A 30 4.70 -8.61 3.69
CA PHE A 30 3.53 -8.26 2.88
C PHE A 30 2.94 -6.93 3.34
N ALA A 31 2.42 -6.16 2.39
CA ALA A 31 1.42 -5.13 2.64
C ALA A 31 0.12 -5.49 1.90
N PHE A 32 -1.03 -5.28 2.52
CA PHE A 32 -2.33 -5.67 1.97
C PHE A 32 -3.44 -4.81 2.59
N THR A 33 -4.66 -4.88 2.06
CA THR A 33 -5.82 -4.21 2.65
C THR A 33 -6.69 -5.20 3.42
N MET A 34 -7.25 -4.75 4.54
CA MET A 34 -8.22 -5.51 5.32
C MET A 34 -9.27 -4.55 5.91
N ASP A 35 -10.50 -5.04 6.12
CA ASP A 35 -11.52 -4.26 6.80
C ASP A 35 -11.16 -4.08 8.28
N ALA A 36 -11.11 -2.82 8.72
CA ALA A 36 -11.01 -2.45 10.11
C ALA A 36 -12.07 -1.38 10.41
N GLY A 37 -13.13 -1.78 11.10
CA GLY A 37 -14.20 -0.86 11.49
C GLY A 37 -15.10 -0.42 10.33
N GLY A 38 -15.32 -1.29 9.33
CA GLY A 38 -16.20 -1.03 8.18
C GLY A 38 -15.55 -0.22 7.06
N ARG A 39 -14.21 -0.14 7.05
CA ARG A 39 -13.41 0.51 6.01
C ARG A 39 -12.14 -0.29 5.74
N GLN A 40 -11.68 -0.27 4.50
CA GLN A 40 -10.38 -0.85 4.13
C GLN A 40 -9.24 -0.01 4.70
N HIS A 41 -8.29 -0.66 5.37
CA HIS A 41 -7.04 -0.07 5.83
C HIS A 41 -5.87 -0.90 5.34
N VAL A 42 -4.68 -0.30 5.27
CA VAL A 42 -3.46 -1.01 4.89
C VAL A 42 -2.86 -1.64 6.14
N PHE A 43 -2.49 -2.89 6.01
CA PHE A 43 -1.81 -3.70 7.02
C PHE A 43 -0.49 -4.20 6.47
N THR A 44 0.44 -4.49 7.38
CA THR A 44 1.69 -5.20 7.08
C THR A 44 1.80 -6.48 7.90
N MET A 45 2.47 -7.50 7.36
CA MET A 45 2.80 -8.71 8.11
C MET A 45 4.07 -9.38 7.55
N PRO A 46 4.86 -10.09 8.36
CA PRO A 46 5.96 -10.92 7.88
C PRO A 46 5.49 -11.95 6.86
N ALA A 47 6.31 -12.23 5.85
CA ALA A 47 6.01 -13.21 4.81
C ALA A 47 5.99 -14.66 5.32
N GLU A 48 6.70 -14.91 6.42
CA GLU A 48 6.69 -16.19 7.15
C GLU A 48 5.42 -16.38 7.99
N GLY A 49 4.59 -15.33 8.11
CA GLY A 49 3.36 -15.34 8.88
C GLY A 49 3.53 -14.74 10.28
N ALA A 50 2.66 -13.80 10.63
CA ALA A 50 2.42 -13.32 11.99
C ALA A 50 1.09 -12.57 12.04
N PHE A 51 0.75 -11.99 13.19
CA PHE A 51 -0.39 -11.09 13.29
C PHE A 51 -0.16 -9.82 12.44
N PRO A 52 -1.14 -9.42 11.62
CA PRO A 52 -1.06 -8.19 10.86
C PRO A 52 -1.00 -6.94 11.75
N LEU A 53 -0.15 -5.98 11.37
CA LEU A 53 -0.08 -4.65 11.94
C LEU A 53 -0.89 -3.68 11.08
N GLN A 54 -1.86 -2.97 11.66
CA GLN A 54 -2.55 -1.89 10.97
C GLN A 54 -1.61 -0.67 10.86
N ILE A 55 -1.31 -0.22 9.64
CA ILE A 55 -0.37 0.90 9.40
C ILE A 55 -1.05 2.18 8.93
N THR A 56 -2.36 2.14 8.61
CA THR A 56 -3.16 3.33 8.34
C THR A 56 -4.38 3.39 9.25
N THR A 57 -4.75 4.60 9.68
CA THR A 57 -5.90 4.87 10.55
C THR A 57 -6.67 6.10 10.07
N GLY A 58 -7.85 6.35 10.63
CA GLY A 58 -8.64 7.56 10.37
C GLY A 58 -10.00 7.28 9.73
N ILE A 59 -10.65 8.35 9.24
CA ILE A 59 -12.04 8.29 8.76
C ILE A 59 -12.17 7.90 7.28
N HIS A 60 -11.06 7.82 6.55
CA HIS A 60 -11.04 7.43 5.14
C HIS A 60 -10.44 6.03 4.99
N GLY A 61 -10.95 5.30 4.00
CA GLY A 61 -10.35 4.02 3.62
C GLY A 61 -9.07 4.22 2.82
N PHE A 62 -8.20 3.22 2.85
CA PHE A 62 -6.97 3.16 2.08
C PHE A 62 -6.96 1.92 1.20
N ALA A 63 -6.40 2.04 0.00
CA ALA A 63 -6.29 0.95 -0.97
C ALA A 63 -4.97 1.05 -1.77
N HIS A 64 -4.75 0.04 -2.61
CA HIS A 64 -3.62 -0.07 -3.54
C HIS A 64 -2.25 0.23 -2.89
N PRO A 65 -1.84 -0.54 -1.86
CA PRO A 65 -0.53 -0.37 -1.25
C PRO A 65 0.59 -0.67 -2.27
N ALA A 66 1.62 0.17 -2.30
CA ALA A 66 2.78 0.03 -3.17
C ALA A 66 4.08 0.31 -2.42
N TRP A 67 5.00 -0.65 -2.43
CA TRP A 67 6.31 -0.52 -1.78
C TRP A 67 7.25 0.39 -2.57
N ALA A 68 8.02 1.21 -1.86
CA ALA A 68 9.20 1.86 -2.41
C ALA A 68 10.26 0.80 -2.76
N PRO A 69 11.12 1.04 -3.78
CA PRO A 69 12.14 0.09 -4.20
C PRO A 69 13.16 -0.27 -3.12
N ASP A 70 13.38 0.62 -2.15
CA ASP A 70 14.26 0.41 -1.00
C ASP A 70 13.57 -0.25 0.21
N GLY A 71 12.26 -0.52 0.11
CA GLY A 71 11.47 -1.10 1.19
C GLY A 71 11.20 -0.15 2.37
N SER A 72 11.67 1.09 2.33
CA SER A 72 11.57 2.02 3.47
C SER A 72 10.18 2.64 3.63
N ARG A 73 9.37 2.61 2.58
CA ARG A 73 8.08 3.30 2.51
C ARG A 73 7.05 2.50 1.74
N ILE A 74 5.79 2.76 2.06
CA ILE A 74 4.61 2.27 1.36
C ILE A 74 3.79 3.50 0.94
N ALA A 75 3.40 3.56 -0.32
CA ALA A 75 2.39 4.49 -0.81
C ALA A 75 1.02 3.80 -0.83
N ALA A 76 -0.04 4.54 -0.56
CA ALA A 76 -1.41 4.06 -0.69
C ALA A 76 -2.33 5.20 -1.14
N VAL A 77 -3.43 4.86 -1.81
CA VAL A 77 -4.47 5.82 -2.15
C VAL A 77 -5.48 5.91 -1.02
N SER A 78 -5.93 7.13 -0.72
CA SER A 78 -7.14 7.40 0.04
C SER A 78 -8.05 8.35 -0.74
N ARG A 79 -9.26 8.58 -0.22
CA ARG A 79 -10.24 9.50 -0.83
C ARG A 79 -9.65 10.89 -1.09
N ASP A 80 -8.78 11.36 -0.23
CA ASP A 80 -8.25 12.73 -0.25
C ASP A 80 -6.86 12.84 -0.90
N GLY A 81 -6.32 11.76 -1.45
CA GLY A 81 -5.06 11.77 -2.22
C GLY A 81 -4.17 10.56 -1.96
N ILE A 82 -2.93 10.66 -2.40
CA ILE A 82 -1.88 9.66 -2.18
C ILE A 82 -1.18 9.95 -0.85
N TRP A 83 -1.02 8.90 -0.07
CA TRP A 83 -0.36 8.90 1.22
C TRP A 83 0.87 8.02 1.17
N VAL A 84 1.88 8.38 1.96
CA VAL A 84 3.12 7.63 2.12
C VAL A 84 3.36 7.43 3.61
N MET A 85 3.76 6.22 3.99
CA MET A 85 4.06 5.85 5.37
C MET A 85 5.20 4.84 5.45
N SER A 86 5.74 4.66 6.65
CA SER A 86 6.67 3.59 6.98
C SER A 86 5.92 2.25 7.14
N PRO A 87 6.57 1.10 6.85
CA PRO A 87 5.97 -0.24 7.03
C PRO A 87 5.55 -0.61 8.46
N ASP A 88 5.99 0.17 9.44
CA ASP A 88 5.63 0.03 10.86
C ASP A 88 4.54 1.03 11.30
N GLY A 89 3.91 1.73 10.36
CA GLY A 89 2.83 2.69 10.63
C GLY A 89 3.29 4.07 11.10
N ARG A 90 4.59 4.36 11.06
CA ARG A 90 5.13 5.71 11.35
C ARG A 90 5.18 6.59 10.10
N ASP A 91 5.48 7.87 10.32
CA ASP A 91 5.77 8.86 9.27
C ASP A 91 4.70 8.98 8.17
N ILE A 92 3.44 8.82 8.55
CA ILE A 92 2.29 8.92 7.66
C ILE A 92 2.14 10.38 7.18
N LYS A 93 2.19 10.57 5.86
CA LYS A 93 2.06 11.89 5.22
C LYS A 93 1.26 11.83 3.93
N CYS A 94 0.44 12.85 3.68
CA CYS A 94 -0.23 13.04 2.39
C CYS A 94 0.70 13.79 1.43
N ILE A 95 0.85 13.30 0.19
CA ILE A 95 1.75 13.88 -0.81
C ILE A 95 1.03 14.48 -2.03
N SER A 96 -0.27 14.24 -2.21
CA SER A 96 -1.06 14.78 -3.34
C SER A 96 -2.44 15.31 -2.93
N ARG A 97 -2.62 15.83 -1.71
CA ARG A 97 -3.93 16.19 -1.14
C ARG A 97 -4.86 16.94 -2.12
N HIS A 98 -5.90 16.28 -2.62
CA HIS A 98 -6.96 16.90 -3.43
C HIS A 98 -8.21 16.02 -3.61
N THR A 99 -9.31 16.63 -4.04
CA THR A 99 -10.63 15.99 -4.19
C THR A 99 -10.87 15.28 -5.53
N GLY A 100 -10.03 15.51 -6.54
CA GLY A 100 -10.11 14.80 -7.81
C GLY A 100 -9.48 13.42 -7.65
N GLY A 101 -10.26 12.34 -7.62
CA GLY A 101 -9.76 11.00 -7.27
C GLY A 101 -8.43 10.63 -7.95
N ASP A 102 -7.41 10.47 -7.12
CA ASP A 102 -6.14 9.82 -7.48
C ASP A 102 -6.30 8.32 -7.34
N ASP A 103 -5.53 7.55 -8.12
CA ASP A 103 -5.56 6.11 -8.03
C ASP A 103 -4.23 5.46 -8.46
N TRP A 104 -4.02 4.23 -7.99
CA TRP A 104 -2.94 3.32 -8.38
C TRP A 104 -1.54 3.94 -8.25
N PRO A 105 -1.09 4.26 -7.02
CA PRO A 105 0.26 4.75 -6.81
C PRO A 105 1.31 3.70 -7.17
N GLN A 106 2.40 4.14 -7.80
CA GLN A 106 3.56 3.34 -8.12
C GLN A 106 4.83 4.14 -7.84
N TRP A 107 5.82 3.53 -7.21
CA TRP A 107 7.08 4.22 -6.97
C TRP A 107 7.94 4.24 -8.23
N TRP A 108 8.55 5.40 -8.50
CA TRP A 108 9.63 5.47 -9.47
C TRP A 108 10.85 4.69 -8.93
N PRO A 109 11.68 4.07 -9.79
CA PRO A 109 12.82 3.26 -9.34
C PRO A 109 13.85 3.99 -8.47
N ASP A 110 13.86 5.34 -8.46
CA ASP A 110 14.73 6.15 -7.59
C ASP A 110 14.27 6.21 -6.12
N GLY A 111 13.05 5.73 -5.82
CA GLY A 111 12.45 5.75 -4.49
C GLY A 111 12.08 7.15 -3.97
N ARG A 112 12.13 8.19 -4.82
CA ARG A 112 11.85 9.59 -4.45
C ARG A 112 10.52 10.08 -5.00
N SER A 113 10.09 9.53 -6.12
CA SER A 113 8.88 9.96 -6.81
C SER A 113 7.80 8.87 -6.78
N VAL A 114 6.53 9.30 -6.71
CA VAL A 114 5.36 8.41 -6.84
C VAL A 114 4.58 8.85 -8.07
N LEU A 115 4.41 7.93 -9.02
CA LEU A 115 3.49 8.05 -10.13
C LEU A 115 2.10 7.64 -9.67
N PHE A 116 1.07 8.33 -10.11
CA PHE A 116 -0.32 7.96 -9.84
C PHE A 116 -1.21 8.43 -11.01
N SER A 117 -2.31 7.73 -11.21
CA SER A 117 -3.35 8.18 -12.13
C SER A 117 -4.16 9.26 -11.44
N SER A 118 -4.32 10.41 -12.09
CA SER A 118 -5.10 11.50 -11.53
C SER A 118 -6.27 11.82 -12.45
N ARG A 119 -7.50 11.78 -11.93
CA ARG A 119 -8.71 12.14 -12.71
C ARG A 119 -8.94 13.64 -12.80
N ARG A 120 -7.88 14.45 -12.68
CA ARG A 120 -7.93 15.88 -12.98
C ARG A 120 -8.44 16.06 -14.41
N ARG A 121 -9.66 16.56 -14.57
CA ARG A 121 -10.02 17.22 -15.82
C ARG A 121 -9.09 18.42 -15.97
N GLY A 122 -8.35 18.48 -17.07
CA GLY A 122 -7.61 19.69 -17.41
C GLY A 122 -8.58 20.86 -17.39
N TRP A 123 -8.19 21.95 -16.74
CA TRP A 123 -8.95 23.19 -16.81
C TRP A 123 -9.02 23.61 -18.27
N THR A 124 -10.20 23.62 -18.88
CA THR A 124 -10.43 24.42 -20.08
C THR A 124 -10.44 25.88 -19.60
N GLN A 125 -9.47 26.68 -20.06
CA GLN A 125 -9.61 28.14 -20.06
C GLN A 125 -10.49 28.59 -21.21
#